data_AF-A0A1Q6PXK0-F1
#
_entry.id   AF-A0A1Q6PXK0-F1
#
_cell.length_a   1.000
_cell.length_b   1.000
_cell.length_c   1.000
_cell.angle_alpha   90.00
_cell.angle_beta   90.00
_cell.angle_gamma   90.00
#
_symmetry.space_group_name_H-M   'P 1'
#
loop_
_entity.id
_entity.type
_entity.pdbx_description
1 polymer ?
#
loop_
_entity_poly.entity_id
_entity_poly.type
_entity_poly.pdbx_seq_one_letter_code
_entity_poly.pdbx_strand_id
1 'polypeptide(L)'
;MNTNRWMQEVNARFPVRKSKVQKAQFRQYVLQKAQEMGYAARMEENKAICTNRNIVVGDVDKAKVLVTAHYDTPTTVGLPNVMLPMNRPMFYLVQALIALVMVVFIFVPTGIVKSSRAASSARKRR
;
A
#
# COMPACT_ATOMS: atom_id res chain seq x y z
N MET A 1 19.39 -28.43 -3.35
CA MET A 1 18.91 -27.20 -4.04
C MET A 1 19.54 -25.99 -3.35
N ASN A 2 20.25 -25.14 -4.09
CA ASN A 2 20.90 -23.96 -3.52
C ASN A 2 19.88 -22.82 -3.46
N THR A 3 19.19 -22.64 -2.33
CA THR A 3 18.04 -21.72 -2.17
C THR A 3 18.36 -20.28 -2.59
N ASN A 4 19.62 -19.88 -2.45
CA ASN A 4 20.12 -18.56 -2.84
C ASN A 4 20.01 -18.28 -4.34
N ARG A 5 20.11 -19.30 -5.20
CA ARG A 5 20.02 -19.12 -6.66
C ARG A 5 18.64 -18.64 -7.10
N TRP A 6 17.58 -19.15 -6.49
CA TRP A 6 16.20 -18.77 -6.81
C TRP A 6 15.90 -17.32 -6.42
N MET A 7 16.31 -16.93 -5.22
CA MET A 7 16.12 -15.56 -4.75
C MET A 7 16.91 -14.57 -5.61
N GLN A 8 18.14 -14.91 -6.00
CA GLN A 8 18.94 -14.11 -6.92
C GLN A 8 18.28 -13.97 -8.29
N GLU A 9 17.77 -15.05 -8.87
CA GLU A 9 17.07 -15.02 -10.16
C GLU A 9 15.81 -14.14 -10.09
N VAL A 10 14.99 -14.34 -9.06
CA VAL A 10 13.76 -13.55 -8.85
C VAL A 10 14.08 -12.08 -8.65
N ASN A 11 15.12 -11.74 -7.87
CA ASN A 11 15.52 -10.36 -7.64
C ASN A 11 16.10 -9.71 -8.91
N ALA A 12 16.84 -10.46 -9.72
CA ALA A 12 17.40 -9.96 -10.98
C ALA A 12 16.31 -9.72 -12.04
N ARG A 13 15.34 -10.63 -12.16
CA ARG A 13 14.28 -10.56 -13.19
C ARG A 13 13.08 -9.70 -12.79
N PHE A 14 12.74 -9.67 -11.50
CA PHE A 14 11.57 -8.99 -10.97
C PHE A 14 11.91 -8.14 -9.74
N PRO A 15 12.83 -7.16 -9.87
CA PRO A 15 13.24 -6.30 -8.76
C PRO A 15 12.08 -5.45 -8.22
N VAL A 16 11.11 -5.11 -9.07
CA VAL A 16 9.94 -4.32 -8.72
C VAL A 16 8.67 -5.00 -9.24
N ARG A 17 7.69 -5.16 -8.35
CA ARG A 17 6.38 -5.80 -8.61
C ARG A 17 5.24 -4.88 -8.15
N LYS A 18 5.20 -3.65 -8.67
CA LYS A 18 4.23 -2.61 -8.28
C LYS A 18 3.07 -2.49 -9.26
N SER A 19 3.35 -2.46 -10.57
CA SER A 19 2.32 -2.27 -11.60
C SER A 19 1.54 -3.56 -11.91
N LYS A 20 0.34 -3.42 -12.50
CA LYS A 20 -0.48 -4.59 -12.90
C LYS A 20 0.26 -5.51 -13.87
N VAL A 21 1.02 -4.94 -14.81
CA VAL A 21 1.81 -5.68 -15.81
C VAL A 21 2.97 -6.42 -15.15
N GLN A 22 3.74 -5.74 -14.29
CA GLN A 22 4.85 -6.36 -13.55
C GLN A 22 4.36 -7.53 -12.69
N LYS A 23 3.26 -7.32 -11.95
CA LYS A 23 2.65 -8.38 -11.14
C LYS A 23 2.15 -9.54 -12.02
N ALA A 24 1.64 -9.28 -13.22
CA ALA A 24 1.20 -10.33 -14.15
C ALA A 24 2.35 -11.18 -14.69
N GLN A 25 3.44 -10.55 -15.13
CA GLN A 25 4.63 -11.24 -15.60
C GLN A 25 5.25 -12.11 -14.49
N PHE A 26 5.31 -11.58 -13.27
CA PHE A 26 5.77 -12.36 -12.12
C PHE A 26 4.89 -13.58 -11.84
N ARG A 27 3.56 -13.42 -11.86
CA ARG A 27 2.63 -14.55 -11.66
C ARG A 27 2.81 -15.64 -12.71
N GLN A 28 2.91 -15.26 -13.99
CA GLN A 28 3.15 -16.22 -15.07
C GLN A 28 4.47 -16.98 -14.89
N TYR A 29 5.54 -16.27 -14.54
CA TYR A 29 6.83 -16.89 -14.27
C TYR A 29 6.75 -17.92 -13.13
N VAL A 30 6.12 -17.59 -12.00
CA VAL A 30 5.99 -18.51 -10.87
C VAL A 30 5.11 -19.72 -11.23
N LEU A 31 4.02 -19.52 -11.97
CA LEU A 31 3.15 -20.61 -12.42
C LEU A 31 3.91 -21.59 -13.33
N GLN A 32 4.61 -21.08 -14.35
CA GLN A 32 5.44 -21.89 -15.22
C GLN A 32 6.51 -22.63 -14.41
N LYS A 33 7.13 -21.94 -13.45
CA LYS A 33 8.21 -22.54 -12.67
C LYS A 33 7.74 -23.65 -11.75
N ALA A 34 6.58 -23.47 -11.13
CA ALA A 34 5.94 -24.50 -10.33
C ALA A 34 5.59 -25.73 -11.17
N GLN A 35 5.08 -25.53 -12.39
CA GLN A 35 4.79 -26.61 -13.34
C GLN A 35 6.06 -27.35 -13.78
N GLU A 36 7.16 -26.63 -14.09
CA GLU A 36 8.47 -27.23 -14.41
C GLU A 36 9.01 -28.10 -13.25
N MET A 37 8.68 -27.74 -12.02
CA MET A 37 9.05 -28.51 -10.82
C MET A 37 8.04 -29.63 -10.48
N GLY A 38 7.01 -29.84 -11.30
CA GLY A 38 6.00 -30.88 -11.12
C GLY A 38 4.91 -30.55 -10.10
N TYR A 39 4.79 -29.29 -9.66
CA TYR A 39 3.72 -28.86 -8.76
C TYR A 39 2.49 -28.41 -9.54
N ALA A 40 1.30 -28.82 -9.07
CA ALA A 40 0.06 -28.19 -9.49
C ALA A 40 0.07 -26.73 -9.06
N ALA A 41 -0.15 -25.79 -9.98
CA ALA A 41 -0.19 -24.37 -9.66
C ALA A 41 -1.32 -23.69 -10.43
N ARG A 42 -2.05 -22.82 -9.75
CA ARG A 42 -3.20 -22.08 -10.31
C ARG A 42 -3.21 -20.64 -9.84
N MET A 43 -3.88 -19.80 -10.62
CA MET A 43 -4.18 -18.43 -10.23
C MET A 43 -5.60 -18.39 -9.67
N GLU A 44 -5.76 -17.83 -8.48
CA GLU A 44 -7.07 -17.58 -7.90
C GLU A 44 -7.38 -16.09 -7.98
N GLU A 45 -8.53 -15.76 -8.56
CA GLU A 45 -9.05 -14.40 -8.61
C GLU A 45 -10.15 -14.22 -7.57
N ASN A 46 -9.92 -13.35 -6.58
CA ASN A 46 -10.95 -12.95 -5.64
C ASN A 46 -11.50 -11.58 -6.05
N LYS A 47 -12.80 -11.50 -6.32
CA LYS A 47 -13.49 -10.30 -6.81
C LYS A 47 -14.22 -9.51 -5.71
N ALA A 48 -14.05 -9.84 -4.43
CA ALA A 48 -14.91 -9.30 -3.37
C ALA A 48 -14.84 -7.77 -3.15
N ILE A 49 -13.67 -7.13 -3.25
CA ILE A 49 -13.50 -5.68 -2.95
C ILE A 49 -12.50 -5.01 -3.91
N CYS A 50 -11.41 -5.70 -4.21
CA CYS A 50 -10.48 -5.39 -5.29
C CYS A 50 -10.10 -6.70 -5.95
N THR A 51 -9.90 -6.68 -7.28
CA THR A 51 -9.47 -7.88 -8.02
C THR A 51 -8.08 -8.28 -7.55
N ASN A 52 -8.02 -9.15 -6.55
CA ASN A 52 -6.80 -9.72 -6.04
C ASN A 52 -6.52 -11.02 -6.80
N ARG A 53 -5.29 -11.14 -7.29
CA ARG A 53 -4.81 -12.29 -8.03
C ARG A 53 -3.75 -12.98 -7.19
N ASN A 54 -4.10 -14.12 -6.62
CA ASN A 54 -3.22 -14.91 -5.80
C ASN A 54 -2.67 -16.08 -6.63
N ILE A 55 -1.48 -16.54 -6.26
CA ILE A 55 -0.88 -17.76 -6.82
C ILE A 55 -1.03 -18.83 -5.75
N VAL A 56 -1.60 -19.97 -6.13
CA VAL A 56 -1.72 -21.13 -5.25
C VAL A 56 -0.93 -22.26 -5.88
N VAL A 57 0.04 -22.79 -5.13
CA VAL A 57 0.87 -23.92 -5.53
C VAL A 57 0.56 -25.08 -4.59
N GLY A 58 0.11 -26.20 -5.15
CA GLY A 58 -0.34 -27.38 -4.42
C GLY A 58 -1.86 -27.43 -4.17
N ASP A 59 -2.24 -28.39 -3.34
CA ASP A 59 -3.61 -28.62 -2.88
C ASP A 59 -3.76 -28.05 -1.47
N VAL A 60 -4.51 -26.95 -1.34
CA VAL A 60 -4.70 -26.24 -0.05
C VAL A 60 -5.58 -27.05 0.89
N ASP A 61 -6.53 -27.82 0.36
CA ASP A 61 -7.52 -28.55 1.15
C ASP A 61 -6.90 -29.80 1.82
N LYS A 62 -5.87 -30.37 1.18
CA LYS A 62 -5.14 -31.54 1.69
C LYS A 62 -3.80 -31.19 2.35
N ALA A 63 -3.40 -29.92 2.35
CA ALA A 63 -2.12 -29.49 2.89
C ALA A 63 -2.06 -29.63 4.41
N LYS A 64 -0.99 -30.24 4.92
CA LYS A 64 -0.68 -30.24 6.37
C LYS A 64 -0.09 -28.91 6.85
N VAL A 65 0.56 -28.17 5.93
CA VAL A 65 1.24 -26.92 6.21
C VAL A 65 0.93 -25.95 5.07
N LEU A 66 0.51 -24.74 5.43
CA LEU A 66 0.30 -23.65 4.49
C LEU A 66 1.41 -22.60 4.69
N VAL A 67 2.14 -22.30 3.63
CA VAL A 67 3.16 -21.24 3.61
C VAL A 67 2.66 -20.12 2.70
N THR A 68 2.62 -18.90 3.22
CA THR A 68 2.11 -17.73 2.49
C THR A 68 3.16 -16.62 2.45
N ALA A 69 3.16 -15.85 1.37
CA ALA A 69 4.05 -14.70 1.21
C ALA A 69 3.38 -13.63 0.33
N HIS A 70 3.68 -12.37 0.62
CA HIS A 70 3.34 -11.25 -0.26
C HIS A 70 4.40 -11.09 -1.34
N TYR A 71 3.96 -11.10 -2.59
CA TYR A 71 4.86 -10.98 -3.72
C TYR A 71 5.03 -9.54 -4.22
N ASP A 72 4.16 -8.61 -3.86
CA ASP A 72 4.24 -7.25 -4.37
C ASP A 72 5.24 -6.39 -3.61
N THR A 73 5.74 -5.36 -4.30
CA THR A 73 6.63 -4.38 -3.68
C THR A 73 5.77 -3.38 -2.91
N PRO A 74 5.99 -3.19 -1.59
CA PRO A 74 5.27 -2.18 -0.84
C PRO A 74 5.54 -0.81 -1.46
N THR A 75 4.50 0.03 -1.50
CA THR A 75 4.67 1.40 -1.98
C THR A 75 5.45 2.17 -0.92
N THR A 76 6.68 2.56 -1.24
CA THR A 76 7.37 3.62 -0.50
C THR A 76 6.62 4.92 -0.76
N VAL A 77 5.80 5.33 0.21
CA VAL A 77 5.34 6.71 0.27
C VAL A 77 6.55 7.56 0.66
N GLY A 78 6.70 8.77 0.11
CA GLY A 78 7.79 9.69 0.48
C GLY A 78 7.71 10.20 1.93
N LEU A 79 6.77 9.66 2.70
CA LEU A 79 6.61 9.87 4.13
C LEU A 79 7.21 8.67 4.86
N PRO A 80 7.82 8.87 6.04
CA PRO A 80 8.21 7.76 6.88
C PRO A 80 7.01 6.87 7.19
N ASN A 81 7.25 5.58 7.49
CA ASN A 81 6.20 4.70 8.01
C ASN A 81 5.71 5.25 9.36
N VAL A 82 4.67 6.07 9.34
CA VAL A 82 4.02 6.60 10.54
C VAL A 82 3.18 5.49 11.15
N MET A 83 3.72 4.86 12.18
CA MET A 83 2.97 3.89 12.99
C MET A 83 2.09 4.67 13.97
N LEU A 84 0.77 4.59 13.79
CA LEU A 84 -0.18 5.19 14.72
C LEU A 84 -0.57 4.20 15.83
N PRO A 85 -0.85 4.68 17.06
CA PRO A 85 -1.28 3.83 18.15
C PRO A 85 -2.60 3.12 17.81
N MET A 86 -2.63 1.78 17.98
CA MET A 86 -3.80 0.94 17.70
C MET A 86 -4.80 0.86 18.85
N ASN A 87 -4.47 1.34 20.05
CA ASN A 87 -5.44 1.41 21.14
C ASN A 87 -6.48 2.50 20.81
N ARG A 88 -7.75 2.09 20.77
CA ARG A 88 -8.90 2.94 20.41
C ARG A 88 -8.88 4.36 21.01
N PRO A 89 -8.63 4.58 22.32
CA PRO A 89 -8.62 5.95 22.86
C PRO A 89 -7.52 6.83 22.26
N MET A 90 -6.30 6.30 22.11
CA MET A 90 -5.20 7.05 21.48
C MET A 90 -5.42 7.26 19.99
N PHE A 91 -6.04 6.29 19.30
CA PHE A 91 -6.43 6.45 17.90
C PHE A 91 -7.36 7.66 17.74
N TYR A 92 -8.42 7.76 18.54
CA TYR A 92 -9.34 8.90 18.48
C TYR A 92 -8.67 10.23 18.86
N LEU A 93 -7.78 10.23 19.86
CA LEU A 93 -7.04 11.43 20.26
C LEU A 93 -6.13 11.94 19.13
N VAL A 94 -5.39 11.05 18.46
CA VAL A 94 -4.55 11.42 17.32
C VAL A 94 -5.39 11.94 16.16
N GLN A 95 -6.53 11.30 15.85
CA GLN A 95 -7.44 11.77 14.81
C GLN A 95 -8.01 13.16 15.11
N ALA A 96 -8.38 13.44 16.37
CA ALA A 96 -8.85 14.75 16.80
C ALA A 96 -7.77 15.83 16.65
N LEU A 97 -6.52 15.51 16.98
CA LEU A 97 -5.39 16.43 16.79
C LEU A 97 -5.13 16.73 15.31
N ILE A 98 -5.16 15.72 14.45
CA ILE A 98 -4.99 15.91 12.99
C ILE A 98 -6.13 16.80 12.45
N ALA A 99 -7.37 16.53 12.85
CA ALA A 99 -8.53 17.34 12.46
C ALA A 99 -8.40 18.80 12.92
N LEU A 100 -7.96 19.02 14.17
CA LEU A 100 -7.72 20.36 14.71
C LEU A 100 -6.66 21.11 13.90
N VAL A 101 -5.55 20.46 13.57
CA VAL A 101 -4.49 21.05 12.74
C VAL A 101 -5.04 21.45 11.37
N MET A 102 -5.84 20.59 10.72
CA MET A 102 -6.47 20.93 9.44
C MET A 102 -7.40 22.13 9.54
N VAL A 103 -8.22 22.22 10.60
CA VAL A 103 -9.10 23.37 10.85
C VAL A 103 -8.28 24.65 11.01
N VAL A 104 -7.20 24.63 11.80
CA VAL A 104 -6.31 25.79 11.97
C VAL A 104 -5.72 26.23 10.62
N PHE A 105 -5.21 25.29 9.82
CA PHE A 105 -4.64 25.61 8.50
C PHE A 105 -5.65 26.18 7.50
N ILE A 106 -6.93 25.80 7.58
CA ILE A 106 -7.98 26.32 6.70
C ILE A 106 -8.44 27.71 7.15
N PHE A 107 -8.69 27.89 8.44
CA PHE A 107 -9.40 29.06 8.97
C PHE A 107 -8.48 30.20 9.40
N VAL A 108 -7.22 29.95 9.77
CA VAL A 108 -6.29 31.02 10.15
C VAL A 108 -5.89 31.89 8.95
N PRO A 109 -5.50 31.34 7.78
CA PRO A 109 -5.16 32.17 6.62
C PRO A 109 -6.35 32.96 6.10
N THR A 110 -7.55 32.37 6.10
CA THR A 110 -8.77 33.04 5.62
C THR A 110 -9.22 34.17 6.57
N GLY A 111 -9.07 34.00 7.88
CA GLY A 111 -9.28 35.06 8.87
C GLY A 111 -8.31 36.24 8.73
N ILE A 112 -7.02 35.94 8.49
CA ILE A 112 -5.98 36.95 8.24
C ILE A 112 -6.27 37.75 6.96
N VAL A 113 -6.67 37.08 5.88
CA VAL A 113 -7.02 37.72 4.59
C VAL A 113 -8.28 38.59 4.72
N LYS A 114 -9.27 38.18 5.52
CA LYS A 114 -10.49 38.98 5.74
C LYS A 114 -10.21 40.23 6.58
N SER A 115 -9.37 40.11 7.62
CA SER A 115 -8.91 41.23 8.44
C SER A 115 -8.11 42.26 7.65
N SER A 116 -7.16 41.81 6.81
CA SER A 116 -6.35 42.71 5.98
C SER A 116 -7.14 43.45 4.90
N ARG A 117 -8.15 42.80 4.28
CA ARG A 117 -9.09 43.45 3.36
C ARG A 117 -9.98 44.49 4.06
N ALA A 118 -10.48 44.20 5.26
CA ALA A 118 -11.28 45.14 6.03
C ALA A 118 -10.48 46.40 6.41
N ALA A 119 -9.25 46.23 6.90
CA ALA A 119 -8.34 47.33 7.24
C ALA A 119 -7.96 48.21 6.03
N SER A 120 -7.74 47.60 4.86
CA SER A 120 -7.48 48.32 3.60
C SER A 120 -8.70 49.14 3.14
N SER A 121 -9.92 48.59 3.26
CA SER A 121 -11.15 49.29 2.88
C SER A 121 -11.49 50.47 3.80
N ALA A 122 -11.18 50.36 5.10
CA ALA A 122 -11.38 51.43 6.08
C ALA A 122 -10.40 52.59 5.87
N ARG A 123 -9.15 52.30 5.46
CA ARG A 123 -8.13 53.32 5.17
C ARG A 123 -8.40 54.12 3.89
N LYS A 124 -9.10 53.54 2.91
CA LYS A 124 -9.45 54.21 1.64
C LYS A 124 -10.69 55.11 1.73
N ARG A 125 -11.43 55.05 2.86
CA ARG A 125 -12.66 55.83 3.11
C ARG A 125 -12.45 57.01 4.09
N ARG A 126 -11.21 57.24 4.54
CA ARG A 126 -10.77 58.47 5.22
C ARG A 126 -9.90 59.26 4.25
#